data_AF-A0A9P6ZX80-F1
#
_entry.id   AF-A0A9P6ZX80-F1
#
_cell.length_a   1.000
_cell.length_b   1.000
_cell.length_c   1.000
_cell.angle_alpha   90.00
_cell.angle_beta   90.00
_cell.angle_gamma   90.00
#
_symmetry.space_group_name_H-M   'P 1'
#
loop_
_entity.id
_entity.type
_entity.pdbx_description
1 polymer ?
#
loop_
_entity_poly.entity_id
_entity_poly.type
_entity_poly.pdbx_seq_one_letter_code
_entity_poly.pdbx_strand_id
1 'polypeptide(L)' 'RAWGHSKCGKHAESQQPFIRGSQVSALGLLTIDGMIASAVIEGSFTTVKYIEFLELTVVSVFLLCTTR' A
#
# COMPACT_ATOMS: atom_id res chain seq x y z
N ARG A 1 6.91 19.54 2.05
CA ARG A 1 7.12 20.22 3.37
C ARG A 1 6.03 19.70 4.30
N ALA A 2 6.34 18.82 5.25
CA ALA A 2 5.29 18.08 5.98
C ALA A 2 5.75 17.66 7.38
N TRP A 3 5.90 18.62 8.27
CA TRP A 3 6.21 18.38 9.68
C TRP A 3 5.17 19.10 10.53
N GLY A 4 4.72 18.45 11.61
CA GLY A 4 3.97 19.13 12.66
C GLY A 4 4.89 20.12 13.37
N HIS A 5 4.48 21.37 13.48
CA HIS A 5 5.24 22.38 14.20
C HIS A 5 4.90 22.31 15.69
N SER A 6 5.92 22.26 16.55
CA SER A 6 5.78 22.48 17.99
C SER A 6 6.39 23.83 18.38
N LYS A 7 5.99 24.37 19.53
CA LYS A 7 6.60 25.57 20.10
C LYS A 7 8.07 25.30 20.40
N CYS A 8 8.93 26.30 20.20
CA CYS A 8 10.37 26.19 20.46
C CYS A 8 10.61 25.74 21.90
N GLY A 9 11.45 24.71 22.09
CA GLY A 9 11.72 24.12 23.41
C GLY A 9 10.76 23.00 23.87
N LYS A 10 9.77 22.61 23.05
CA LYS A 10 8.92 21.44 23.31
C LYS A 10 9.03 20.40 22.19
N HIS A 11 9.26 19.14 22.56
CA HIS A 11 9.14 18.02 21.63
C HIS A 11 7.70 17.94 21.10
N ALA A 12 7.58 17.74 19.79
CA ALA A 12 6.31 17.46 19.13
C ALA A 12 5.94 15.97 19.34
N GLU A 13 5.69 15.56 20.58
CA GLU A 13 5.17 14.22 20.87
C GLU A 13 3.65 14.22 20.66
N SER A 14 3.20 13.49 19.64
CA SER A 14 1.80 13.15 19.44
C SER A 14 1.70 11.63 19.37
N GLN A 15 0.94 11.04 20.28
CA GLN A 15 0.56 9.63 20.24
C GLN A 15 -0.56 9.37 19.22
N GLN A 16 -1.09 10.43 18.59
CA GLN A 16 -2.11 10.29 17.57
C GLN A 16 -1.47 9.97 16.21
N PRO A 17 -2.13 9.14 15.38
CA PRO A 17 -1.70 8.88 14.02
C PRO A 17 -1.51 10.20 13.29
N PHE A 18 -0.36 10.38 12.63
CA PHE A 18 -0.14 11.54 11.78
C PHE A 18 -0.93 11.38 10.48
N ILE A 19 -2.20 11.78 10.52
CA ILE A 19 -3.07 11.77 9.34
C ILE A 19 -2.68 12.98 8.47
N ARG A 20 -1.74 12.77 7.54
CA ARG A 20 -1.69 13.61 6.34
C ARG A 20 -2.98 13.30 5.59
N GLY A 21 -3.72 14.28 5.11
CA GLY A 21 -4.94 14.06 4.32
C GLY A 21 -4.77 13.20 3.05
N SER A 22 -3.57 12.65 2.80
CA SER A 22 -3.28 11.57 1.87
C SER A 22 -3.30 10.22 2.58
N GLN A 23 -4.34 9.42 2.35
CA GLN A 23 -4.35 8.00 2.71
C GLN A 23 -3.79 7.19 1.54
N VAL A 24 -2.99 6.17 1.83
CA VAL A 24 -2.49 5.23 0.83
C VAL A 24 -2.78 3.81 1.33
N SER A 25 -3.31 2.96 0.46
CA SER A 25 -3.53 1.54 0.75
C SER A 25 -2.58 0.70 -0.11
N ALA A 26 -1.93 -0.27 0.52
CA ALA A 26 -1.04 -1.21 -0.16
C ALA A 26 -1.59 -2.64 -0.05
N LEU A 27 -1.42 -3.41 -1.14
CA LEU A 27 -1.66 -4.84 -1.20
C LEU A 27 -0.42 -5.54 -1.73
N GLY A 28 -0.14 -6.72 -1.19
CA GLY A 28 0.96 -7.58 -1.61
C GLY A 28 0.46 -9.01 -1.76
N LEU A 29 0.89 -9.69 -2.82
CA LEU A 29 0.70 -11.12 -2.99
C LEU A 29 1.98 -11.84 -2.59
N LEU A 30 1.86 -12.64 -1.54
CA LEU A 30 2.94 -13.39 -0.92
C LEU A 30 2.86 -14.86 -1.29
N THR A 31 4.01 -15.45 -1.60
CA THR A 31 4.24 -16.88 -1.81
C THR A 31 5.30 -17.37 -0.84
N ILE A 32 5.56 -18.68 -0.83
CA ILE A 32 6.62 -19.28 0.00
C ILE A 32 8.00 -18.69 -0.36
N ASP A 33 8.20 -18.33 -1.63
CA ASP A 33 9.45 -17.75 -2.14
C ASP A 33 9.53 -16.23 -1.96
N GLY A 34 8.49 -15.61 -1.39
CA GLY A 34 8.43 -14.18 -1.12
C GLY A 34 7.31 -13.48 -1.88
N MET A 35 7.40 -12.14 -1.93
CA MET A 35 6.39 -11.30 -2.58
C MET A 35 6.58 -11.28 -4.09
N ILE A 36 5.56 -11.69 -4.84
CA ILE A 36 5.63 -11.77 -6.30
C ILE A 36 4.81 -10.69 -7.02
N ALA A 37 3.91 -10.00 -6.30
CA ALA A 37 3.15 -8.87 -6.82
C ALA A 37 2.79 -7.89 -5.70
N SER A 38 2.66 -6.61 -6.03
CA SER A 38 2.20 -5.57 -5.10
C SER A 38 1.49 -4.44 -5.82
N ALA A 39 0.52 -3.82 -5.16
CA ALA A 39 -0.16 -2.62 -5.63
C ALA A 39 -0.26 -1.59 -4.51
N VAL A 40 -0.06 -0.32 -4.85
CA VAL A 40 -0.20 0.80 -3.92
C VAL A 40 -1.12 1.83 -4.57
N ILE A 41 -2.17 2.21 -3.87
CA ILE A 41 -3.16 3.17 -4.37
C ILE A 41 -3.40 4.27 -3.35
N GLU A 42 -3.77 5.45 -3.84
CA GLU A 42 -4.31 6.49 -2.99
C GLU A 42 -5.76 6.16 -2.58
N GLY A 43 -6.08 6.45 -1.32
CA GLY A 43 -7.35 6.14 -0.69
C GLY A 43 -7.50 4.66 -0.33
N SER A 44 -8.75 4.20 -0.26
CA SER A 44 -9.10 2.83 0.11
C SER A 44 -9.10 1.88 -1.09
N PHE A 45 -8.81 0.60 -0.82
CA PHE A 45 -8.99 -0.48 -1.78
C PHE A 45 -10.48 -0.86 -1.85
N THR A 46 -11.10 -0.65 -3.02
CA THR A 46 -12.48 -1.07 -3.28
C THR A 46 -12.50 -2.44 -3.93
N THR A 47 -13.66 -3.09 -3.93
CA THR A 47 -13.84 -4.39 -4.61
C THR A 47 -13.45 -4.33 -6.08
N VAL A 48 -13.77 -3.23 -6.78
CA VAL A 48 -13.40 -3.04 -8.20
C VAL A 48 -11.88 -3.03 -8.37
N LYS A 49 -11.17 -2.20 -7.60
CA LYS A 49 -9.70 -2.14 -7.63
C LYS A 49 -9.05 -3.48 -7.26
N TYR A 50 -9.67 -4.21 -6.33
CA TYR A 50 -9.20 -5.54 -5.93
C TYR A 50 -9.32 -6.56 -7.06
N ILE A 51 -10.45 -6.58 -7.77
CA ILE A 51 -10.65 -7.47 -8.93
C ILE A 51 -9.66 -7.10 -10.04
N GLU A 52 -9.49 -5.82 -10.33
CA GLU A 52 -8.48 -5.34 -11.31
C GLU A 52 -7.06 -5.82 -10.93
N PHE A 53 -6.69 -5.76 -9.65
CA PHE A 53 -5.40 -6.28 -9.18
C PHE A 53 -5.27 -7.80 -9.43
N LEU A 54 -6.33 -8.57 -9.16
CA LEU A 54 -6.32 -10.01 -9.41
C LEU A 54 -6.16 -10.33 -10.90
N GLU A 55 -6.96 -9.71 -11.76
CA GLU A 55 -6.96 -9.99 -13.20
C GLU A 55 -5.66 -9.55 -13.88
N LEU A 56 -5.22 -8.32 -13.59
CA LEU A 56 -4.11 -7.72 -14.32
C LEU A 56 -2.75 -8.09 -13.74
N THR A 57 -2.67 -8.41 -12.45
CA THR A 57 -1.39 -8.65 -11.77
C THR A 57 -1.25 -10.09 -11.31
N VAL A 58 -2.26 -10.67 -10.66
CA VAL A 58 -2.12 -12.00 -10.06
C VAL A 58 -2.22 -13.10 -11.09
N VAL A 59 -3.28 -13.10 -11.90
CA VAL A 59 -3.51 -14.12 -12.93
C VAL A 59 -2.43 -14.05 -14.01
N SER A 60 -2.02 -12.84 -14.41
CA SER A 60 -0.93 -12.64 -15.37
C SER A 60 0.40 -13.20 -14.87
N VAL A 61 0.77 -12.94 -13.61
CA VAL A 61 1.98 -13.51 -12.99
C VAL A 61 1.90 -15.03 -12.91
N PHE A 62 0.74 -15.58 -12.54
CA PHE A 62 0.56 -17.02 -12.43
C PHE A 62 0.66 -17.73 -13.80
N LEU A 63 0.08 -17.15 -14.85
CA LEU A 63 0.16 -17.67 -16.22
C LEU A 63 1.60 -17.63 -16.76
N LEU A 64 2.37 -16.58 -16.47
CA LEU A 64 3.78 -16.50 -16.85
C LEU A 64 4.66 -17.50 -16.08
N CYS A 65 4.32 -17.80 -14.82
CA CYS A 65 5.11 -18.69 -13.99
C CYS A 65 4.82 -20.18 -14.23
N THR A 66 3.60 -20.52 -14.69
CA THR A 66 3.19 -21.91 -14.97
C THR A 66 3.47 -22.37 -16.41
N THR A 67 3.77 -21.44 -17.32
CA THR A 67 4.19 -21.74 -18.70
C THR A 67 5.71 -21.87 -18.87
N ARG A 68 6.45 -21.89 -17.75
CA ARG A 68 7.89 -22.12 -17.67
C ARG A 68 8.20 -23.47 -17.04
#